data_AF-A0A7S3EGM9-F1
#
_entry.id   AF-A0A7S3EGM9-F1
#
_cell.length_a   1.000
_cell.length_b   1.000
_cell.length_c   1.000
_cell.angle_alpha   90.00
_cell.angle_beta   90.00
_cell.angle_gamma   90.00
#
_symmetry.space_group_name_H-M   'P 1'
#
loop_
_entity.id
_entity.type
_entity.pdbx_description
1 polymer ?
#
loop_
_entity_poly.entity_id
_entity_poly.type
_entity_poly.pdbx_seq_one_letter_code
_entity_poly.pdbx_strand_id
1 'polypeptide(L)'
;MMIEDRKGSRKLSWMHIALLPGILFFSLLHGIASSSATEFRTGDLIKVRGETVWSPAQVTRDYSWVPYCGTHRETKKNTLTDFLNGNHESLLDYELEMGTSQSCKVLCIAHLSLDDLKRFELLIKRGYRVELTLDNLPLLMAMESDDDRRSRQGYPVGEIIDDEMIIHNHIDFRVETQRNGEASLPSSTWSIVGFRADVKSLKVKQPELSSNCTESSPMILNPSSAELELVMTYSVVFEEGEVAWESRWDAYTSTDYVIRSGKQLLFLSSLIVAGLLGVYSLLVFRRAANDSASLSPYTGNDFVLEEETAVGFEAIRGDVFRTPSSPQYITALVASGFQVKYYLPIFDII
;
A
#
# COMPACT_ATOMS: atom_id res chain seq x y z
N MET A 1 17.58 56.75 42.92
CA MET A 1 17.03 55.38 42.93
C MET A 1 17.58 54.69 41.70
N MET A 2 18.54 53.77 41.90
CA MET A 2 19.24 53.07 40.82
C MET A 2 18.24 52.22 40.02
N ILE A 3 18.28 52.32 38.69
CA ILE A 3 17.58 51.36 37.81
C ILE A 3 18.63 50.37 37.35
N GLU A 4 18.47 49.15 37.88
CA GLU A 4 19.34 48.01 37.70
C GLU A 4 19.05 47.37 36.34
N ASP A 5 20.05 47.40 35.45
CA ASP A 5 19.95 46.93 34.08
C ASP A 5 20.15 45.40 34.04
N ARG A 6 19.04 44.65 34.05
CA ARG A 6 19.04 43.18 34.07
C ARG A 6 19.18 42.62 32.65
N LYS A 7 20.42 42.51 32.18
CA LYS A 7 20.78 41.84 30.92
C LYS A 7 20.70 40.31 31.07
N GLY A 8 19.49 39.75 30.94
CA GLY A 8 19.26 38.30 30.94
C GLY A 8 19.49 37.70 29.55
N SER A 9 20.67 37.12 29.30
CA SER A 9 20.99 36.42 28.06
C SER A 9 20.06 35.21 27.87
N ARG A 10 19.16 35.26 26.90
CA ARG A 10 18.49 34.04 26.41
C ARG A 10 19.45 33.30 25.50
N LYS A 11 20.30 32.45 26.10
CA LYS A 11 20.96 31.35 25.38
C LYS A 11 19.85 30.43 24.89
N LEU A 12 19.39 30.62 23.65
CA LEU A 12 18.52 29.67 22.98
C LEU A 12 19.37 28.41 22.80
N SER A 13 19.14 27.43 23.69
CA SER A 13 20.00 26.26 23.85
C SER A 13 20.11 25.50 22.52
N TRP A 14 21.33 25.45 21.97
CA TRP A 14 21.69 24.68 20.78
C TRP A 14 21.28 23.20 20.86
N MET A 15 20.98 22.68 22.06
CA MET A 15 20.38 21.35 22.25
C MET A 15 19.04 21.19 21.52
N HIS A 16 18.18 22.22 21.46
CA HIS A 16 16.86 22.09 20.85
C HIS A 16 16.92 21.97 19.31
N ILE A 17 17.89 22.61 18.67
CA ILE A 17 18.08 22.56 17.21
C ILE A 17 18.69 21.22 16.78
N ALA A 18 19.55 20.62 17.61
CA ALA A 18 20.10 19.28 17.37
C ALA A 18 19.11 18.15 17.69
N LEU A 19 18.17 18.35 18.63
CA LEU A 19 17.15 17.37 19.00
C LEU A 19 15.97 17.30 18.03
N LEU A 20 15.61 18.41 17.37
CA LEU A 20 14.51 18.48 16.40
C LEU A 20 14.61 17.48 15.23
N PRO A 21 15.76 17.30 14.55
CA PRO A 21 15.88 16.27 13.52
C PRO A 21 15.84 14.86 14.09
N GLY A 22 16.33 14.65 15.32
CA GLY A 22 16.23 13.36 16.02
C GLY A 22 14.78 13.00 16.38
N ILE A 23 13.98 13.97 16.83
CA ILE A 23 12.57 13.79 17.16
C ILE A 23 11.72 13.59 15.89
N LEU A 24 12.03 14.28 14.80
CA LEU A 24 11.41 14.05 13.48
C LEU A 24 11.75 12.64 12.95
N PHE A 25 12.99 12.18 13.11
CA PHE A 25 13.39 10.83 12.72
C PHE A 25 12.72 9.76 13.59
N PHE A 26 12.58 10.00 14.89
CA PHE A 26 11.92 9.06 15.82
C PHE A 26 10.41 8.99 15.61
N SER A 27 9.76 10.11 15.27
CA SER A 27 8.32 10.15 14.93
C SER A 27 8.01 9.54 13.56
N LEU A 28 8.94 9.63 12.60
CA LEU A 28 8.87 8.87 11.33
C LEU A 28 8.99 7.35 11.55
N LEU A 29 9.73 6.91 12.56
CA LEU A 29 9.86 5.48 12.93
C LEU A 29 8.63 4.92 13.68
N HIS A 30 7.88 5.75 14.41
CA HIS A 30 6.66 5.33 15.13
C HIS A 30 5.37 5.51 14.31
N GLY A 31 5.49 6.01 13.09
CA GLY A 31 4.38 6.16 12.14
C GLY A 31 4.05 4.88 11.36
N ILE A 32 4.45 3.70 11.84
CA ILE A 32 3.86 2.45 11.34
C ILE A 32 2.45 2.44 11.90
N ALA A 33 1.48 2.87 11.07
CA ALA A 33 0.08 2.67 11.35
C ALA A 33 -0.12 1.17 11.62
N SER A 34 -0.27 0.80 12.89
CA SER A 34 -0.83 -0.48 13.28
C SER A 34 -2.23 -0.52 12.68
N SER A 35 -2.37 -1.06 11.48
CA SER A 35 -3.67 -1.36 10.91
C SER A 35 -4.31 -2.37 11.85
N SER A 36 -5.32 -1.94 12.62
CA SER A 36 -6.09 -2.84 13.47
C SER A 36 -6.57 -4.01 12.63
N ALA A 37 -6.45 -5.22 13.16
CA ALA A 37 -6.92 -6.40 12.47
C ALA A 37 -8.39 -6.24 12.08
N THR A 38 -8.71 -6.53 10.82
CA THR A 38 -10.09 -6.70 10.42
C THR A 38 -10.60 -7.96 11.10
N GLU A 39 -11.71 -7.82 11.80
CA GLU A 39 -12.36 -8.90 12.52
C GLU A 39 -13.61 -9.32 11.77
N PHE A 40 -13.69 -10.61 11.46
CA PHE A 40 -14.81 -11.24 10.78
C PHE A 40 -15.56 -12.17 11.74
N ARG A 41 -16.87 -12.27 11.55
CA ARG A 41 -17.72 -13.28 12.18
C ARG A 41 -17.96 -14.42 11.20
N THR A 42 -18.30 -15.59 11.72
CA THR A 42 -18.71 -16.72 10.89
C THR A 42 -19.92 -16.33 10.04
N GLY A 43 -19.84 -16.60 8.74
CA GLY A 43 -20.85 -16.23 7.74
C GLY A 43 -20.70 -14.83 7.15
N ASP A 44 -19.75 -14.00 7.62
CA ASP A 44 -19.48 -12.71 6.98
C ASP A 44 -18.94 -12.93 5.56
N LEU A 45 -19.42 -12.11 4.60
CA LEU A 45 -18.95 -12.13 3.22
C LEU A 45 -17.61 -11.40 3.09
N ILE A 46 -16.61 -12.12 2.58
CA ILE A 46 -15.25 -11.63 2.37
C ILE A 46 -15.09 -11.27 0.89
N LYS A 47 -14.65 -10.04 0.64
CA LYS A 47 -14.49 -9.49 -0.70
C LYS A 47 -13.12 -9.83 -1.27
N VAL A 48 -13.09 -10.61 -2.35
CA VAL A 48 -11.91 -10.82 -3.20
C VAL A 48 -11.83 -9.68 -4.22
N ARG A 49 -10.63 -9.13 -4.41
CA ARG A 49 -10.37 -8.06 -5.39
C ARG A 49 -9.32 -8.51 -6.39
N GLY A 50 -9.50 -8.12 -7.64
CA GLY A 50 -8.50 -8.26 -8.71
C GLY A 50 -7.75 -6.95 -8.86
N GLU A 51 -6.42 -7.00 -8.79
CA GLU A 51 -5.58 -5.80 -8.87
C GLU A 51 -4.98 -5.67 -10.26
N THR A 52 -3.97 -6.48 -10.58
CA THR A 52 -3.30 -6.46 -11.88
C THR A 52 -3.08 -7.85 -12.45
N VAL A 53 -2.70 -7.86 -13.73
CA VAL A 53 -2.19 -9.03 -14.44
C VAL A 53 -0.77 -8.69 -14.82
N TRP A 54 0.18 -9.43 -14.25
CA TRP A 54 1.60 -9.14 -14.41
C TRP A 54 2.28 -10.29 -15.17
N SER A 55 3.26 -9.95 -16.00
CA SER A 55 4.10 -10.94 -16.71
C SER A 55 5.52 -10.89 -16.17
N PRO A 56 6.27 -12.02 -16.13
CA PRO A 56 7.68 -12.07 -15.73
C PRO A 56 8.59 -11.00 -16.37
N ALA A 57 8.23 -10.51 -17.56
CA ALA A 57 8.87 -9.41 -18.26
C ALA A 57 8.52 -7.99 -17.72
N GLN A 58 7.91 -7.89 -16.54
CA GLN A 58 7.53 -6.65 -15.84
C GLN A 58 6.52 -5.76 -16.57
N VAL A 59 5.67 -6.34 -17.42
CA VAL A 59 4.53 -5.62 -18.01
C VAL A 59 3.29 -5.91 -17.18
N THR A 60 2.75 -4.89 -16.53
CA THR A 60 1.48 -4.91 -15.82
C THR A 60 0.34 -4.43 -16.71
N ARG A 61 -0.83 -5.02 -16.51
CA ARG A 61 -2.11 -4.66 -17.12
C ARG A 61 -3.19 -4.73 -16.07
N ASP A 62 -4.29 -4.01 -16.27
CA ASP A 62 -5.45 -4.12 -15.40
C ASP A 62 -6.03 -5.54 -15.48
N TYR A 63 -6.67 -5.97 -14.39
CA TYR A 63 -7.38 -7.25 -14.33
C TYR A 63 -8.40 -7.44 -15.47
N SER A 64 -9.02 -6.35 -15.93
CA SER A 64 -9.97 -6.34 -17.06
C SER A 64 -9.40 -6.86 -18.39
N TRP A 65 -8.07 -6.97 -18.51
CA TRP A 65 -7.43 -7.49 -19.71
C TRP A 65 -7.56 -9.02 -19.85
N VAL A 66 -8.00 -9.71 -18.80
CA VAL A 66 -8.22 -11.15 -18.81
C VAL A 66 -9.69 -11.45 -19.15
N PRO A 67 -9.98 -12.12 -20.27
CA PRO A 67 -11.33 -12.15 -20.84
C PRO A 67 -12.17 -13.33 -20.30
N TYR A 68 -12.35 -13.47 -18.98
CA TYR A 68 -13.29 -14.45 -18.41
C TYR A 68 -14.34 -13.82 -17.47
N CYS A 69 -13.96 -13.35 -16.29
CA CYS A 69 -14.89 -12.88 -15.25
C CYS A 69 -14.31 -11.65 -14.57
N GLY A 70 -15.07 -10.56 -14.55
CA GLY A 70 -14.72 -9.31 -13.87
C GLY A 70 -15.86 -8.31 -14.05
N THR A 71 -16.61 -8.06 -12.98
CA THR A 71 -17.67 -7.06 -12.99
C THR A 71 -17.05 -5.66 -12.93
N HIS A 72 -17.33 -4.85 -13.95
CA HIS A 72 -16.98 -3.42 -14.03
C HIS A 72 -17.71 -2.53 -13.01
N ARG A 73 -18.38 -3.10 -12.00
CA ARG A 73 -19.58 -2.46 -11.45
C ARG A 73 -19.42 -1.71 -10.14
N GLU A 74 -18.39 -1.96 -9.33
CA GLU A 74 -18.13 -1.14 -8.15
C GLU A 74 -16.64 -0.90 -7.94
N THR A 75 -16.14 0.21 -8.48
CA THR A 75 -14.89 0.80 -8.03
C THR A 75 -15.11 1.33 -6.61
N LYS A 76 -14.40 0.75 -5.63
CA LYS A 76 -14.17 1.42 -4.34
C LYS A 76 -13.72 2.86 -4.63
N LYS A 77 -14.11 3.83 -3.79
CA LYS A 77 -13.47 5.15 -3.84
C LYS A 77 -11.99 4.93 -3.54
N ASN A 78 -11.18 4.97 -4.59
CA ASN A 78 -9.72 4.87 -4.51
C ASN A 78 -9.21 5.92 -3.52
N THR A 79 -8.28 5.54 -2.66
CA THR A 79 -7.54 6.54 -1.90
C THR A 79 -6.69 7.38 -2.86
N LEU A 80 -6.26 8.57 -2.43
CA LEU A 80 -5.38 9.40 -3.24
C LEU A 80 -4.12 8.64 -3.66
N THR A 81 -3.61 7.77 -2.77
CA THR A 81 -2.47 6.89 -3.05
C THR A 81 -2.77 5.89 -4.16
N ASP A 82 -3.91 5.21 -4.10
CA ASP A 82 -4.31 4.22 -5.13
C ASP A 82 -4.46 4.91 -6.50
N PHE A 83 -5.03 6.11 -6.52
CA PHE A 83 -5.16 6.91 -7.74
C PHE A 83 -3.81 7.32 -8.32
N LEU A 84 -2.87 7.80 -7.48
CA LEU A 84 -1.54 8.21 -7.93
C LEU A 84 -0.69 7.04 -8.43
N ASN A 85 -0.86 5.85 -7.84
CA ASN A 85 -0.18 4.64 -8.29
C ASN A 85 -0.79 4.06 -9.58
N GLY A 86 -1.97 4.54 -9.99
CA GLY A 86 -2.71 3.99 -11.13
C GLY A 86 -3.27 2.60 -10.83
N ASN A 87 -3.45 2.24 -9.55
CA ASN A 87 -3.98 0.94 -9.18
C ASN A 87 -5.51 0.95 -9.30
N HIS A 88 -6.01 0.09 -10.18
CA HIS A 88 -7.44 -0.14 -10.36
C HIS A 88 -7.84 -1.46 -9.71
N GLU A 89 -8.13 -1.43 -8.42
CA GLU A 89 -8.73 -2.60 -7.74
C GLU A 89 -10.18 -2.79 -8.23
N SER A 90 -10.44 -3.94 -8.84
CA SER A 90 -11.78 -4.35 -9.26
C SER A 90 -12.34 -5.34 -8.23
N LEU A 91 -13.54 -5.07 -7.71
CA LEU A 91 -14.26 -6.05 -6.91
C LEU A 91 -14.68 -7.22 -7.80
N LEU A 92 -14.45 -8.44 -7.34
CA LEU A 92 -14.80 -9.66 -8.08
C LEU A 92 -16.01 -10.35 -7.43
N ASP A 93 -16.76 -11.10 -8.22
CA ASP A 93 -18.01 -11.76 -7.80
C ASP A 93 -17.78 -13.04 -6.97
N TYR A 94 -16.61 -13.20 -6.36
CA TYR A 94 -16.36 -14.31 -5.47
C TYR A 94 -17.14 -14.12 -4.17
N GLU A 95 -17.97 -15.10 -3.83
CA GLU A 95 -18.78 -15.11 -2.61
C GLU A 95 -18.15 -16.06 -1.58
N LEU A 96 -17.17 -15.55 -0.83
CA LEU A 96 -16.51 -16.29 0.25
C LEU A 96 -17.22 -15.96 1.56
N GLU A 97 -17.83 -16.97 2.18
CA GLU A 97 -18.44 -16.84 3.51
C GLU A 97 -17.47 -17.34 4.57
N MET A 98 -17.17 -16.50 5.55
CA MET A 98 -16.17 -16.80 6.57
C MET A 98 -16.49 -18.09 7.34
N GLY A 99 -15.59 -19.08 7.27
CA GLY A 99 -15.72 -20.36 7.96
C GLY A 99 -16.59 -21.40 7.22
N THR A 100 -17.16 -21.07 6.06
CA THR A 100 -17.94 -22.00 5.24
C THR A 100 -17.12 -22.49 4.06
N SER A 101 -16.72 -23.76 4.07
CA SER A 101 -16.03 -24.35 2.91
C SER A 101 -17.02 -24.58 1.76
N GLN A 102 -16.66 -24.15 0.55
CA GLN A 102 -17.45 -24.33 -0.66
C GLN A 102 -16.61 -25.08 -1.68
N SER A 103 -17.21 -26.03 -2.39
CA SER A 103 -16.52 -26.83 -3.40
C SER A 103 -17.16 -26.58 -4.76
N CYS A 104 -16.33 -26.34 -5.78
CA CYS A 104 -16.76 -26.31 -7.18
C CYS A 104 -17.92 -25.33 -7.48
N LYS A 105 -17.89 -24.14 -6.88
CA LYS A 105 -18.89 -23.09 -7.15
C LYS A 105 -18.56 -22.39 -8.47
N VAL A 106 -19.58 -22.17 -9.30
CA VAL A 106 -19.45 -21.42 -10.55
C VAL A 106 -19.30 -19.94 -10.25
N LEU A 107 -18.24 -19.32 -10.75
CA LEU A 107 -18.03 -17.88 -10.72
C LEU A 107 -18.79 -17.19 -11.86
N CYS A 108 -18.47 -17.59 -13.10
CA CYS A 108 -19.16 -17.09 -14.28
C CYS A 108 -18.97 -18.04 -15.48
N ILE A 109 -19.78 -17.82 -16.52
CA ILE A 109 -19.66 -18.48 -17.82
C ILE A 109 -19.28 -17.40 -18.84
N ALA A 110 -18.12 -17.55 -19.47
CA ALA A 110 -17.59 -16.62 -20.45
C ALA A 110 -17.68 -17.21 -21.87
N HIS A 111 -18.31 -16.49 -22.78
CA HIS A 111 -18.31 -16.83 -24.21
C HIS A 111 -17.17 -16.08 -24.90
N LEU A 112 -16.13 -16.82 -25.29
CA LEU A 112 -14.90 -16.24 -25.83
C LEU A 112 -14.97 -16.08 -27.33
N SER A 113 -14.69 -14.86 -27.81
CA SER A 113 -14.52 -14.56 -29.23
C SER A 113 -13.13 -14.98 -29.74
N LEU A 114 -12.95 -15.02 -31.06
CA LEU A 114 -11.63 -15.23 -31.69
C LEU A 114 -10.54 -14.27 -31.18
N ASP A 115 -10.89 -13.03 -30.88
CA ASP A 115 -9.93 -12.06 -30.36
C ASP A 115 -9.58 -12.35 -28.89
N ASP A 116 -10.53 -12.84 -28.10
CA ASP A 116 -10.28 -13.25 -26.72
C ASP A 116 -9.41 -14.51 -26.66
N LEU A 117 -9.61 -15.46 -27.58
CA LEU A 117 -8.76 -16.64 -27.71
C LEU A 117 -7.30 -16.27 -28.04
N LYS A 118 -7.08 -15.33 -28.96
CA LYS A 118 -5.74 -14.78 -29.26
C LYS A 118 -5.14 -14.04 -28.06
N ARG A 119 -5.96 -13.34 -27.26
CA ARG A 119 -5.49 -12.71 -26.02
C ARG A 119 -5.06 -13.75 -25.00
N PHE A 120 -5.83 -14.82 -24.80
CA PHE A 120 -5.43 -15.94 -23.93
C PHE A 120 -4.13 -16.59 -24.41
N GLU A 121 -3.99 -16.84 -25.71
CA GLU A 121 -2.74 -17.37 -26.28
C GLU A 121 -1.55 -16.47 -25.93
N LEU A 122 -1.71 -15.15 -26.07
CA LEU A 122 -0.66 -14.18 -25.73
C LEU A 122 -0.36 -14.16 -24.23
N LEU A 123 -1.39 -14.23 -23.39
CA LEU A 123 -1.27 -14.25 -21.93
C LEU A 123 -0.50 -15.49 -21.45
N ILE A 124 -0.85 -16.66 -21.97
CA ILE A 124 -0.23 -17.94 -21.64
C ILE A 124 1.22 -17.96 -22.15
N LYS A 125 1.47 -17.61 -23.42
CA LYS A 125 2.83 -17.59 -24.00
C LYS A 125 3.78 -16.63 -23.28
N ARG A 126 3.26 -15.54 -22.70
CA ARG A 126 4.05 -14.57 -21.94
C ARG A 126 4.07 -14.85 -20.43
N GLY A 127 3.44 -15.93 -19.98
CA GLY A 127 3.44 -16.35 -18.57
C GLY A 127 2.76 -15.35 -17.64
N TYR A 128 1.70 -14.67 -18.10
CA TYR A 128 0.96 -13.73 -17.27
C TYR A 128 0.32 -14.42 -16.07
N ARG A 129 0.36 -13.73 -14.94
CA ARG A 129 -0.22 -14.14 -13.67
C ARG A 129 -1.27 -13.14 -13.22
N VAL A 130 -2.37 -13.67 -12.70
CA VAL A 130 -3.48 -12.90 -12.13
C VAL A 130 -3.19 -12.65 -10.66
N GLU A 131 -3.18 -11.38 -10.26
CA GLU A 131 -3.01 -10.96 -8.88
C GLU A 131 -4.37 -10.67 -8.25
N LEU A 132 -4.70 -11.45 -7.23
CA LEU A 132 -5.89 -11.25 -6.41
C LEU A 132 -5.46 -10.80 -5.01
N THR A 133 -6.32 -10.06 -4.34
CA THR A 133 -6.14 -9.67 -2.94
C THR A 133 -7.39 -9.99 -2.13
N LEU A 134 -7.19 -10.36 -0.87
CA LEU A 134 -8.23 -10.63 0.10
C LEU A 134 -7.76 -10.06 1.45
N ASP A 135 -8.55 -9.18 2.06
CA ASP A 135 -8.15 -8.43 3.27
C ASP A 135 -6.77 -7.74 3.15
N ASN A 136 -6.47 -7.21 1.97
CA ASN A 136 -5.18 -6.60 1.60
C ASN A 136 -4.00 -7.59 1.57
N LEU A 137 -4.21 -8.89 1.80
CA LEU A 137 -3.20 -9.91 1.56
C LEU A 137 -3.21 -10.30 0.08
N PRO A 138 -2.07 -10.27 -0.62
CA PRO A 138 -1.99 -10.72 -1.99
C PRO A 138 -2.06 -12.25 -2.04
N LEU A 139 -2.63 -12.79 -3.12
CA LEU A 139 -2.73 -14.23 -3.29
C LEU A 139 -1.35 -14.86 -3.50
N LEU A 140 -1.05 -15.91 -2.75
CA LEU A 140 0.15 -16.73 -2.94
C LEU A 140 -0.17 -18.10 -3.51
N MET A 141 0.52 -18.48 -4.57
CA MET A 141 0.50 -19.83 -5.12
C MET A 141 1.81 -20.53 -4.77
N ALA A 142 1.72 -21.74 -4.19
CA ALA A 142 2.90 -22.55 -3.94
C ALA A 142 3.56 -22.97 -5.26
N MET A 143 4.89 -22.96 -5.32
CA MET A 143 5.61 -23.60 -6.42
C MET A 143 5.84 -25.07 -6.11
N GLU A 144 5.65 -25.92 -7.11
CA GLU A 144 5.85 -27.38 -7.04
C GLU A 144 7.33 -27.78 -7.08
N SER A 145 8.25 -26.94 -6.57
CA SER A 145 9.69 -27.21 -6.61
C SER A 145 10.14 -28.01 -5.39
N ASP A 146 10.94 -29.05 -5.65
CA ASP A 146 11.35 -30.13 -4.73
C ASP A 146 12.11 -29.73 -3.44
N ASP A 147 12.54 -28.46 -3.25
CA ASP A 147 13.50 -28.14 -2.16
C ASP A 147 13.33 -26.77 -1.48
N ASP A 148 12.19 -26.09 -1.66
CA ASP A 148 11.79 -24.96 -0.83
C ASP A 148 10.36 -24.62 -1.22
N ARG A 149 9.44 -24.50 -0.26
CA ARG A 149 8.08 -23.98 -0.49
C ARG A 149 8.13 -22.49 -0.82
N ARG A 150 8.74 -22.11 -1.94
CA ARG A 150 8.71 -20.75 -2.45
C ARG A 150 7.31 -20.53 -3.00
N SER A 151 6.65 -19.52 -2.47
CA SER A 151 5.38 -19.04 -3.01
C SER A 151 5.64 -17.95 -4.03
N ARG A 152 4.81 -17.89 -5.07
CA ARG A 152 4.76 -16.76 -6.00
C ARG A 152 3.45 -16.00 -5.82
N GLN A 153 3.50 -14.70 -6.02
CA GLN A 153 2.31 -13.88 -6.07
C GLN A 153 1.48 -14.18 -7.32
N GLY A 154 0.17 -14.27 -7.13
CA GLY A 154 -0.81 -14.58 -8.15
C GLY A 154 -0.74 -16.02 -8.68
N TYR A 155 -1.65 -16.37 -9.59
CA TYR A 155 -1.67 -17.65 -10.31
C TYR A 155 -1.52 -17.43 -11.83
N PRO A 156 -0.91 -18.36 -12.58
CA PRO A 156 -0.77 -18.21 -14.02
C PRO A 156 -2.13 -18.37 -14.71
N VAL A 157 -2.42 -17.54 -15.72
CA VAL A 157 -3.66 -17.62 -16.52
C VAL A 157 -3.85 -18.99 -17.16
N GLY A 158 -2.74 -19.63 -17.53
CA GLY A 158 -2.67 -20.96 -18.10
C GLY A 158 -1.22 -21.39 -18.29
N GLU A 159 -1.03 -22.55 -18.88
CA GLU A 159 0.28 -23.16 -19.08
C GLU A 159 0.33 -23.91 -20.42
N ILE A 160 1.54 -24.17 -20.92
CA ILE A 160 1.77 -25.01 -22.09
C ILE A 160 2.28 -26.35 -21.57
N ILE A 161 1.47 -27.41 -21.70
CA ILE A 161 1.81 -28.78 -21.30
C ILE A 161 1.77 -29.64 -22.56
N ASP A 162 2.85 -30.36 -22.85
CA ASP A 162 2.96 -31.25 -24.02
C ASP A 162 2.57 -30.59 -25.36
N ASP A 163 2.97 -29.33 -25.56
CA ASP A 163 2.63 -28.47 -26.73
C ASP A 163 1.14 -28.06 -26.82
N GLU A 164 0.33 -28.41 -25.82
CA GLU A 164 -1.05 -27.96 -25.69
C GLU A 164 -1.16 -26.79 -24.71
N MET A 165 -1.83 -25.72 -25.14
CA MET A 165 -2.15 -24.59 -24.25
C MET A 165 -3.36 -24.94 -23.40
N ILE A 166 -3.22 -24.94 -22.09
CA ILE A 166 -4.32 -25.16 -21.14
C ILE A 166 -4.66 -23.86 -20.39
N ILE A 167 -5.93 -23.68 -20.08
CA ILE A 167 -6.44 -22.54 -19.30
C ILE A 167 -6.69 -23.00 -17.87
N HIS A 168 -6.23 -22.22 -16.89
CA HIS A 168 -6.58 -22.43 -15.48
C HIS A 168 -7.93 -21.78 -15.18
N ASN A 169 -8.97 -22.60 -15.15
CA ASN A 169 -10.35 -22.14 -14.98
C ASN A 169 -11.00 -22.61 -13.66
N HIS A 170 -10.25 -23.32 -12.84
CA HIS A 170 -10.65 -23.67 -11.48
C HIS A 170 -9.61 -23.21 -10.48
N ILE A 171 -10.04 -22.48 -9.45
CA ILE A 171 -9.17 -21.92 -8.41
C ILE A 171 -9.58 -22.50 -7.06
N ASP A 172 -8.65 -23.20 -6.41
CA ASP A 172 -8.83 -23.75 -5.07
C ASP A 172 -8.22 -22.79 -4.05
N PHE A 173 -9.04 -21.93 -3.43
CA PHE A 173 -8.60 -21.01 -2.38
C PHE A 173 -8.42 -21.75 -1.05
N ARG A 174 -7.28 -21.48 -0.40
CA ARG A 174 -7.05 -21.79 1.02
C ARG A 174 -6.86 -20.47 1.77
N VAL A 175 -7.81 -20.19 2.66
CA VAL A 175 -7.79 -19.01 3.52
C VAL A 175 -7.37 -19.44 4.91
N GLU A 176 -6.21 -18.99 5.35
CA GLU A 176 -5.72 -19.24 6.71
C GLU A 176 -6.28 -18.18 7.64
N THR A 177 -6.85 -18.63 8.74
CA THR A 177 -7.57 -17.79 9.70
C THR A 177 -7.03 -17.97 11.10
N GLN A 178 -6.99 -16.88 11.86
CA GLN A 178 -6.66 -16.89 13.27
C GLN A 178 -7.92 -16.59 14.06
N ARG A 179 -8.18 -17.40 15.11
CA ARG A 179 -9.27 -17.13 16.05
C ARG A 179 -8.85 -16.04 17.03
N ASN A 180 -9.68 -15.01 17.15
CA ASN A 180 -9.50 -13.93 18.11
C ASN A 180 -10.39 -14.18 19.33
N GLY A 181 -9.77 -14.20 20.52
CA GLY A 181 -10.45 -14.40 21.80
C GLY A 181 -10.17 -15.76 22.45
N GLU A 182 -10.63 -15.92 23.68
CA GLU A 182 -10.42 -17.13 24.48
C GLU A 182 -11.26 -18.30 23.92
N ALA A 183 -10.66 -19.49 23.80
CA ALA A 183 -11.23 -20.64 23.09
C ALA A 183 -12.66 -21.05 23.55
N SER A 184 -13.02 -20.69 24.78
CA SER A 184 -14.26 -20.99 25.49
C SER A 184 -15.41 -20.00 25.27
N LEU A 185 -15.17 -18.87 24.58
CA LEU A 185 -16.18 -17.81 24.42
C LEU A 185 -16.94 -17.92 23.08
N PRO A 186 -18.28 -17.76 23.08
CA PRO A 186 -19.10 -17.82 21.86
C PRO A 186 -18.98 -16.58 20.96
N SER A 187 -18.28 -15.53 21.41
CA SER A 187 -18.06 -14.28 20.66
C SER A 187 -16.77 -14.27 19.85
N SER A 188 -16.20 -15.45 19.52
CA SER A 188 -14.93 -15.51 18.81
C SER A 188 -15.05 -14.87 17.43
N THR A 189 -14.26 -13.81 17.21
CA THR A 189 -14.04 -13.23 15.88
C THR A 189 -12.85 -13.94 15.23
N TRP A 190 -12.68 -13.72 13.93
CA TRP A 190 -11.62 -14.34 13.16
C TRP A 190 -10.90 -13.26 12.37
N SER A 191 -9.58 -13.37 12.27
CA SER A 191 -8.76 -12.54 11.41
C SER A 191 -8.08 -13.37 10.35
N ILE A 192 -7.94 -12.80 9.16
CA ILE A 192 -7.38 -13.52 8.01
C ILE A 192 -5.87 -13.31 8.00
N VAL A 193 -5.13 -14.41 8.12
CA VAL A 193 -3.67 -14.39 8.24
C VAL A 193 -2.97 -14.91 6.99
N GLY A 194 -3.66 -15.68 6.15
CA GLY A 194 -3.09 -16.24 4.92
C GLY A 194 -4.10 -16.29 3.78
N PHE A 195 -3.64 -16.00 2.57
CA PHE A 195 -4.42 -16.15 1.36
C PHE A 195 -3.60 -16.90 0.30
N ARG A 196 -3.96 -18.18 0.10
CA ARG A 196 -3.29 -19.07 -0.85
C ARG A 196 -4.26 -19.63 -1.86
N ALA A 197 -3.74 -20.06 -3.00
CA ALA A 197 -4.53 -20.88 -3.93
C ALA A 197 -3.67 -21.85 -4.72
N ASP A 198 -4.31 -22.92 -5.15
CA ASP A 198 -3.88 -23.75 -6.27
C ASP A 198 -4.83 -23.54 -7.46
N VAL A 199 -4.37 -23.91 -8.65
CA VAL A 199 -5.20 -23.82 -9.86
C VAL A 199 -5.24 -25.14 -10.59
N LYS A 200 -6.36 -25.40 -11.25
CA LYS A 200 -6.59 -26.58 -12.08
C LYS A 200 -7.21 -26.16 -13.40
N SER A 201 -7.03 -27.02 -14.40
CA SER A 201 -7.68 -26.91 -15.71
C SER A 201 -8.77 -27.98 -15.81
N LEU A 202 -10.03 -27.56 -15.90
CA LEU A 202 -11.20 -28.41 -15.81
C LEU A 202 -12.19 -28.15 -16.95
N LYS A 203 -12.44 -29.15 -17.80
CA LYS A 203 -13.52 -29.08 -18.80
C LYS A 203 -14.87 -29.43 -18.17
N VAL A 204 -15.58 -28.40 -17.69
CA VAL A 204 -16.90 -28.55 -17.06
C VAL A 204 -17.96 -28.87 -18.12
N LYS A 205 -18.61 -30.04 -18.01
CA LYS A 205 -19.66 -30.48 -18.96
C LYS A 205 -21.05 -29.93 -18.65
N GLN A 206 -21.34 -29.63 -17.37
CA GLN A 206 -22.60 -29.05 -16.92
C GLN A 206 -22.32 -28.12 -15.71
N PRO A 207 -22.56 -26.81 -15.83
CA PRO A 207 -22.26 -25.84 -14.78
C PRO A 207 -23.13 -25.98 -13.52
N GLU A 208 -24.35 -26.52 -13.63
CA GLU A 208 -25.30 -26.58 -12.50
C GLU A 208 -25.20 -27.85 -11.62
N LEU A 209 -24.42 -28.86 -12.02
CA LEU A 209 -24.49 -30.21 -11.41
C LEU A 209 -23.15 -30.76 -10.88
N SER A 210 -22.03 -30.05 -11.04
CA SER A 210 -20.72 -30.54 -10.60
C SER A 210 -20.47 -30.24 -9.12
N SER A 211 -21.06 -31.02 -8.22
CA SER A 211 -20.83 -30.85 -6.77
C SER A 211 -19.38 -31.11 -6.33
N ASN A 212 -18.54 -31.75 -7.15
CA ASN A 212 -17.22 -32.22 -6.71
C ASN A 212 -16.01 -31.94 -7.63
N CYS A 213 -16.15 -31.29 -8.79
CA CYS A 213 -15.01 -30.96 -9.68
C CYS A 213 -13.98 -32.11 -9.88
N THR A 214 -14.39 -33.37 -9.76
CA THR A 214 -13.49 -34.45 -9.33
C THR A 214 -12.66 -35.09 -10.43
N GLU A 215 -13.04 -34.96 -11.69
CA GLU A 215 -12.19 -35.37 -12.82
C GLU A 215 -12.82 -34.88 -14.13
N SER A 216 -12.25 -33.81 -14.66
CA SER A 216 -12.55 -33.37 -16.01
C SER A 216 -11.23 -33.17 -16.74
N SER A 217 -11.18 -33.60 -18.00
CA SER A 217 -10.06 -33.36 -18.90
C SER A 217 -9.64 -31.87 -18.88
N PRO A 218 -8.36 -31.54 -19.12
CA PRO A 218 -7.93 -30.15 -19.14
C PRO A 218 -8.72 -29.32 -20.16
N MET A 219 -8.91 -28.05 -19.83
CA MET A 219 -9.51 -27.06 -20.72
C MET A 219 -8.45 -26.54 -21.68
N ILE A 220 -8.36 -27.18 -22.84
CA ILE A 220 -7.40 -26.85 -23.89
C ILE A 220 -7.90 -25.63 -24.68
N LEU A 221 -7.02 -24.64 -24.83
CA LEU A 221 -7.23 -23.48 -25.68
C LEU A 221 -6.87 -23.82 -27.13
N ASN A 222 -7.86 -23.75 -28.03
CA ASN A 222 -7.62 -23.80 -29.47
C ASN A 222 -7.77 -22.38 -30.07
N PRO A 223 -6.69 -21.71 -30.47
CA PRO A 223 -6.77 -20.34 -30.99
C PRO A 223 -7.47 -20.23 -32.36
N SER A 224 -7.71 -21.36 -33.03
CA SER A 224 -8.38 -21.42 -34.35
C SER A 224 -9.87 -21.78 -34.28
N SER A 225 -10.41 -22.13 -33.11
CA SER A 225 -11.84 -22.39 -32.95
C SER A 225 -12.65 -21.09 -32.99
N ALA A 226 -13.81 -21.08 -33.64
CA ALA A 226 -14.63 -19.88 -33.80
C ALA A 226 -15.15 -19.32 -32.47
N GLU A 227 -15.57 -20.20 -31.55
CA GLU A 227 -16.13 -19.83 -30.25
C GLU A 227 -15.76 -20.89 -29.20
N LEU A 228 -15.48 -20.46 -27.96
CA LEU A 228 -15.19 -21.33 -26.83
C LEU A 228 -15.97 -20.84 -25.60
N GLU A 229 -16.71 -21.75 -24.98
CA GLU A 229 -17.39 -21.49 -23.71
C GLU A 229 -16.47 -21.88 -22.55
N LEU A 230 -16.10 -20.91 -21.73
CA LEU A 230 -15.23 -21.08 -20.57
C LEU A 230 -16.04 -20.92 -19.28
N VAL A 231 -16.20 -22.03 -18.55
CA VAL A 231 -16.81 -22.01 -17.22
C VAL A 231 -15.72 -21.81 -16.19
N MET A 232 -15.78 -20.71 -15.45
CA MET A 232 -14.88 -20.43 -14.34
C MET A 232 -15.51 -20.91 -13.04
N THR A 233 -14.74 -21.66 -12.26
CA THR A 233 -15.19 -22.24 -11.00
C THR A 233 -14.17 -22.00 -9.90
N TYR A 234 -14.60 -22.09 -8.65
CA TYR A 234 -13.71 -21.99 -7.52
C TYR A 234 -14.16 -22.88 -6.36
N SER A 235 -13.21 -23.24 -5.51
CA SER A 235 -13.44 -23.84 -4.21
C SER A 235 -12.79 -22.97 -3.15
N VAL A 236 -13.30 -22.99 -1.93
CA VAL A 236 -12.68 -22.33 -0.78
C VAL A 236 -12.68 -23.27 0.41
N VAL A 237 -11.52 -23.37 1.04
CA VAL A 237 -11.33 -24.06 2.31
C VAL A 237 -10.74 -23.07 3.31
N PHE A 238 -11.31 -23.04 4.51
CA PHE A 238 -10.80 -22.25 5.61
C PHE A 238 -10.01 -23.16 6.55
N GLU A 239 -8.77 -22.78 6.83
CA GLU A 239 -7.88 -23.50 7.74
C GLU A 239 -7.50 -22.59 8.90
N GLU A 240 -7.33 -23.15 10.09
CA GLU A 240 -6.81 -22.39 11.24
C GLU A 240 -5.30 -22.30 11.09
N GLY A 241 -4.78 -21.08 10.98
CA GLY A 241 -3.37 -20.80 10.78
C GLY A 241 -2.61 -20.75 12.09
N GLU A 242 -1.40 -21.31 12.12
CA GLU A 242 -0.48 -21.21 13.27
C GLU A 242 0.22 -19.83 13.35
N VAL A 243 0.11 -19.02 12.30
CA VAL A 243 0.78 -17.72 12.18
C VAL A 243 -0.03 -16.66 12.92
N ALA A 244 0.64 -15.90 13.80
CA ALA A 244 0.03 -14.76 14.47
C ALA A 244 -0.24 -13.61 13.47
N TRP A 245 -1.32 -12.86 13.69
CA TRP A 245 -1.67 -11.68 12.88
C TRP A 245 -0.48 -10.73 12.65
N GLU A 246 0.31 -10.44 13.69
CA GLU A 246 1.47 -9.54 13.64
C GLU A 246 2.52 -9.98 12.60
N SER A 247 2.74 -11.29 12.46
CA SER A 247 3.73 -11.88 11.56
C SER A 247 3.13 -12.36 10.23
N ARG A 248 1.86 -12.05 9.95
CA ARG A 248 1.16 -12.54 8.75
C ARG A 248 1.84 -12.10 7.45
N TRP A 249 2.53 -10.95 7.47
CA TRP A 249 3.21 -10.39 6.30
C TRP A 249 4.54 -11.09 5.95
N ASP A 250 5.10 -11.92 6.84
CA ASP A 250 6.41 -12.54 6.64
C ASP A 250 6.44 -13.49 5.44
N ALA A 251 5.33 -14.22 5.20
CA ALA A 251 5.19 -15.11 4.05
C ALA A 251 5.18 -14.36 2.70
N TYR A 252 4.72 -13.11 2.69
CA TYR A 252 4.61 -12.29 1.48
C TYR A 252 5.88 -11.50 1.20
N THR A 253 6.54 -11.02 2.26
CA THR A 253 7.81 -10.29 2.16
C THR A 253 8.99 -11.18 1.79
N SER A 254 8.92 -12.49 2.09
CA SER A 254 9.95 -13.49 1.75
C SER A 254 9.95 -13.92 0.28
N THR A 255 8.99 -13.47 -0.53
CA THR A 255 8.94 -13.81 -1.95
C THR A 255 10.09 -13.15 -2.74
N ASP A 256 10.71 -13.93 -3.64
CA ASP A 256 11.90 -13.55 -4.41
C ASP A 256 11.76 -12.23 -5.20
N TYR A 257 10.53 -11.85 -5.55
CA TYR A 257 10.22 -10.69 -6.39
C TYR A 257 10.51 -9.35 -5.70
N VAL A 258 10.06 -9.17 -4.46
CA VAL A 258 10.23 -7.91 -3.71
C VAL A 258 11.68 -7.76 -3.21
N ILE A 259 12.29 -8.88 -2.79
CA ILE A 259 13.59 -8.87 -2.12
C ILE A 259 14.74 -8.55 -3.07
N ARG A 260 14.78 -9.10 -4.29
CA ARG A 260 15.96 -8.99 -5.16
C ARG A 260 16.07 -7.63 -5.86
N SER A 261 14.93 -7.02 -6.19
CA SER A 261 14.86 -5.77 -6.96
C SER A 261 14.78 -4.53 -6.06
N GLY A 262 14.05 -4.61 -4.93
CA GLY A 262 13.70 -3.45 -4.11
C GLY A 262 14.75 -3.08 -3.06
N LYS A 263 15.46 -4.04 -2.46
CA LYS A 263 16.40 -3.78 -1.35
C LYS A 263 17.56 -2.88 -1.77
N GLN A 264 18.07 -3.04 -2.99
CA GLN A 264 19.16 -2.20 -3.50
C GLN A 264 18.69 -0.76 -3.74
N LEU A 265 17.47 -0.58 -4.26
CA LEU A 265 16.88 0.74 -4.49
C LEU A 265 16.56 1.48 -3.18
N LEU A 266 16.00 0.78 -2.18
CA LEU A 266 15.73 1.34 -0.86
C LEU A 266 17.02 1.72 -0.12
N PHE A 267 18.06 0.89 -0.24
CA PHE A 267 19.37 1.20 0.33
C PHE A 267 19.98 2.44 -0.33
N LEU A 268 19.98 2.52 -1.67
CA LEU A 268 20.47 3.68 -2.41
C LEU A 268 19.68 4.95 -2.10
N SER A 269 18.35 4.87 -2.02
CA SER A 269 17.51 6.03 -1.68
C SER A 269 17.80 6.53 -0.27
N SER A 270 17.99 5.62 0.69
CA SER A 270 18.36 5.99 2.07
C SER A 270 19.72 6.69 2.14
N LEU A 271 20.69 6.25 1.34
CA LEU A 271 22.03 6.85 1.28
C LEU A 271 22.01 8.25 0.69
N ILE A 272 21.19 8.48 -0.34
CA ILE A 272 20.98 9.81 -0.94
C ILE A 272 20.36 10.77 0.08
N VAL A 273 19.30 10.34 0.78
CA VAL A 273 18.62 11.17 1.80
C VAL A 273 19.57 11.50 2.96
N ALA A 274 20.32 10.52 3.46
CA ALA A 274 21.33 10.74 4.50
C ALA A 274 22.43 11.71 4.03
N GLY A 275 22.88 11.60 2.77
CA GLY A 275 23.85 12.52 2.17
C GLY A 275 23.33 13.96 2.09
N LEU A 276 22.09 14.15 1.62
CA LEU A 276 21.47 15.48 1.54
C LEU A 276 21.28 16.11 2.91
N LEU A 277 20.83 15.35 3.91
CA LEU A 277 20.72 15.81 5.30
C LEU A 277 22.10 16.14 5.89
N GLY A 278 23.12 15.34 5.58
CA GLY A 278 24.51 15.59 5.97
C GLY A 278 25.03 16.91 5.41
N VAL A 279 24.88 17.16 4.11
CA VAL A 279 25.29 18.43 3.47
C VAL A 279 24.52 19.60 4.05
N TYR A 280 23.19 19.48 4.21
CA TYR A 280 22.37 20.53 4.81
C TYR A 280 22.84 20.89 6.23
N SER A 281 23.07 19.89 7.08
CA SER A 281 23.57 20.12 8.44
C SER A 281 24.95 20.78 8.45
N LEU A 282 25.85 20.41 7.54
CA LEU A 282 27.16 21.02 7.40
C LEU A 282 27.07 22.48 6.92
N LEU A 283 26.16 22.79 5.99
CA LEU A 283 25.94 24.16 5.54
C LEU A 283 25.39 25.04 6.66
N VAL A 284 24.41 24.54 7.42
CA VAL A 284 23.87 25.25 8.59
C VAL A 284 24.94 25.45 9.65
N PHE A 285 25.75 24.42 9.94
CA PHE A 285 26.84 24.52 10.91
C PHE A 285 27.90 25.53 10.45
N ARG A 286 28.31 25.50 9.18
CA ARG A 286 29.24 26.49 8.62
C ARG A 286 28.69 27.91 8.69
N ARG A 287 27.41 28.09 8.38
CA ARG A 287 26.75 29.40 8.52
C ARG A 287 26.76 29.88 9.97
N ALA A 288 26.40 29.03 10.92
CA ALA A 288 26.40 29.38 12.34
C ALA A 288 27.81 29.64 12.91
N ALA A 289 28.82 28.89 12.46
CA ALA A 289 30.21 29.07 12.85
C ALA A 289 30.80 30.37 12.28
N ASN A 290 30.45 30.71 11.03
CA ASN A 290 30.87 31.98 10.42
C ASN A 290 30.16 33.17 11.07
N ASP A 291 28.86 33.04 11.39
CA ASP A 291 28.07 34.09 12.05
C ASP A 291 28.56 34.38 13.49
N SER A 292 29.05 33.36 14.18
CA SER A 292 29.73 33.54 15.48
C SER A 292 31.14 34.12 15.34
N ALA A 293 31.83 33.91 14.22
CA ALA A 293 33.13 34.54 13.93
C ALA A 293 32.99 36.03 13.56
N SER A 294 31.89 36.44 12.92
CA SER A 294 31.53 37.86 12.74
C SER A 294 31.11 38.55 14.03
N LEU A 295 30.77 37.78 15.08
CA LEU A 295 30.46 38.29 16.41
C LEU A 295 31.71 38.41 17.31
N SER A 296 32.87 38.75 16.73
CA SER A 296 34.00 39.30 17.48
C SER A 296 33.57 40.62 18.14
N PRO A 297 33.95 40.91 19.41
CA PRO A 297 33.40 42.05 20.11
C PRO A 297 33.75 43.35 19.38
N TYR A 298 32.71 44.04 18.93
CA TYR A 298 32.75 45.40 18.39
C TYR A 298 33.57 46.30 19.32
N THR A 299 34.77 46.68 18.89
CA THR A 299 35.41 47.90 19.37
C THR A 299 34.51 49.06 18.96
N GLY A 300 34.09 49.87 19.93
CA GLY A 300 32.96 50.81 19.86
C GLY A 300 33.01 51.97 18.85
N ASN A 301 33.76 51.83 17.75
CA ASN A 301 33.85 52.83 16.69
C ASN A 301 33.05 52.44 15.41
N ASP A 302 32.60 51.19 15.26
CA ASP A 302 31.92 50.73 14.03
C ASP A 302 30.39 50.87 14.02
N PHE A 303 29.76 51.24 15.15
CA PHE A 303 28.30 51.42 15.23
C PHE A 303 27.78 52.52 14.28
N VAL A 304 28.62 53.49 13.91
CA VAL A 304 28.24 54.59 13.02
C VAL A 304 28.30 54.20 11.54
N LEU A 305 29.01 53.13 11.18
CA LEU A 305 29.17 52.70 9.78
C LEU A 305 28.13 51.66 9.34
N GLU A 306 27.45 51.01 10.29
CA GLU A 306 26.51 49.93 9.99
C GLU A 306 25.07 50.44 9.75
N GLU A 307 24.71 51.61 10.29
CA GLU A 307 23.41 52.24 10.00
C GLU A 307 23.30 52.68 8.52
N GLU A 308 24.43 52.95 7.86
CA GLU A 308 24.46 53.30 6.43
C GLU A 308 24.46 52.10 5.47
N THR A 309 24.70 50.87 5.96
CA THR A 309 24.89 49.68 5.09
C THR A 309 23.88 48.56 5.29
N ALA A 310 23.02 48.63 6.31
CA ALA A 310 21.94 47.67 6.50
C ALA A 310 20.82 47.91 5.45
N VAL A 311 20.75 47.05 4.43
CA VAL A 311 19.72 47.13 3.37
C VAL A 311 18.81 45.90 3.43
N GLY A 312 17.48 46.12 3.47
CA GLY A 312 16.47 45.06 3.41
C GLY A 312 15.95 44.61 4.78
N PHE A 313 15.61 43.32 4.92
CA PHE A 313 14.98 42.77 6.14
C PHE A 313 15.79 42.99 7.42
N GLU A 314 17.10 43.19 7.28
CA GLU A 314 18.06 43.45 8.35
C GLU A 314 17.87 44.84 8.98
N ALA A 315 17.50 45.85 8.17
CA ALA A 315 17.11 47.17 8.65
C ALA A 315 15.75 47.15 9.39
N ILE A 316 14.88 46.19 9.05
CA ILE A 316 13.51 46.08 9.57
C ILE A 316 13.44 45.15 10.80
N ARG A 317 14.55 44.48 11.15
CA ARG A 317 14.63 43.50 12.26
C ARG A 317 14.18 44.10 13.61
N GLY A 318 14.40 45.39 13.83
CA GLY A 318 13.94 46.11 15.03
C GLY A 318 12.46 46.51 15.00
N ASP A 319 11.87 46.64 13.80
CA ASP A 319 10.49 47.11 13.60
C ASP A 319 9.46 45.98 13.59
N VAL A 320 9.88 44.73 13.28
CA VAL A 320 9.01 43.53 13.35
C VAL A 320 8.45 43.28 14.76
N PHE A 321 9.11 43.78 15.80
CA PHE A 321 8.65 43.65 17.19
C PHE A 321 7.88 44.85 17.73
N ARG A 322 7.58 45.86 16.91
CA ARG A 322 6.71 46.96 17.33
C ARG A 322 5.26 46.50 17.34
N THR A 323 4.56 46.77 18.43
CA THR A 323 3.12 46.57 18.50
C THR A 323 2.43 47.45 17.44
N PRO A 324 1.60 46.88 16.56
CA PRO A 324 0.89 47.65 15.55
C PRO A 324 -0.07 48.65 16.21
N SER A 325 -0.47 49.69 15.47
CA SER A 325 -1.31 50.78 15.98
C SER A 325 -2.65 50.30 16.56
N SER A 326 -3.13 49.13 16.15
CA SER A 326 -4.43 48.58 16.55
C SER A 326 -4.43 47.04 16.64
N PRO A 327 -3.76 46.46 17.65
CA PRO A 327 -3.52 45.02 17.75
C PRO A 327 -4.82 44.20 17.91
N GLN A 328 -5.87 44.83 18.43
CA GLN A 328 -7.16 44.19 18.68
C GLN A 328 -7.86 43.77 17.39
N TYR A 329 -7.87 44.60 16.34
CA TYR A 329 -8.51 44.26 15.07
C TYR A 329 -7.77 43.15 14.32
N ILE A 330 -6.43 43.21 14.32
CA ILE A 330 -5.59 42.18 13.68
C ILE A 330 -5.79 40.83 14.39
N THR A 331 -5.81 40.83 15.72
CA THR A 331 -6.07 39.61 16.50
C THR A 331 -7.46 39.05 16.23
N ALA A 332 -8.49 39.90 16.13
CA ALA A 332 -9.84 39.48 15.77
C ALA A 332 -9.91 38.88 14.35
N LEU A 333 -9.25 39.48 13.36
CA LEU A 333 -9.17 38.96 11.99
C LEU A 333 -8.50 37.59 11.92
N VAL A 334 -7.38 37.41 12.61
CA VAL A 334 -6.66 36.13 12.66
C VAL A 334 -7.49 35.06 13.38
N ALA A 335 -8.15 35.42 14.49
CA ALA A 335 -9.02 34.52 15.23
C ALA A 335 -10.23 34.08 14.40
N SER A 336 -10.88 34.99 13.68
CA SER A 336 -11.99 34.66 12.77
C SER A 336 -11.53 33.77 11.61
N GLY A 337 -10.35 34.02 11.04
CA GLY A 337 -9.79 33.14 9.98
C GLY A 337 -9.52 31.72 10.48
N PHE A 338 -8.98 31.59 11.70
CA PHE A 338 -8.83 30.29 12.36
C PHE A 338 -10.19 29.61 12.60
N GLN A 339 -11.17 30.33 13.14
CA GLN A 339 -12.51 29.78 13.35
C GLN A 339 -13.14 29.27 12.05
N VAL A 340 -13.06 30.03 10.96
CA VAL A 340 -13.60 29.61 9.65
C VAL A 340 -12.91 28.33 9.15
N LYS A 341 -11.58 28.22 9.27
CA LYS A 341 -10.83 27.02 8.85
C LYS A 341 -11.24 25.75 9.60
N TYR A 342 -11.51 25.85 10.91
CA TYR A 342 -11.83 24.68 11.74
C TYR A 342 -13.33 24.36 11.81
N TYR A 343 -14.21 25.35 11.62
CA TYR A 343 -15.67 25.12 11.64
C TYR A 343 -16.26 24.76 10.28
N LEU A 344 -15.69 25.19 9.15
CA LEU A 344 -16.16 24.78 7.81
C LEU A 344 -16.22 23.25 7.60
N PRO A 345 -15.20 22.45 7.99
CA PRO A 345 -15.28 20.99 7.81
C PRO A 345 -16.27 20.28 8.76
N ILE A 346 -16.81 20.98 9.77
CA ILE A 346 -17.84 20.42 10.67
C ILE A 346 -19.23 20.53 10.05
N PHE A 347 -19.46 21.52 9.16
CA PHE A 347 -20.73 21.70 8.47
C PHE A 347 -20.91 20.81 7.22
N ASP A 348 -19.84 20.23 6.68
CA ASP A 348 -19.93 19.21 5.60
C ASP A 348 -20.30 17.80 6.12
N ILE A 349 -20.58 17.65 7.43
CA ILE A 349 -20.93 16.37 8.09
C ILE A 349 -22.42 16.33 8.54
N ILE A 350 -23.22 17.35 8.19
CA ILE A 350 -24.70 17.31 8.25
C ILE A 350 -25.22 17.42 6.83
#